data_AF-A0A833VSW1-F1
#
_entry.id   AF-A0A833VSW1-F1
#
_cell.length_a   1.000
_cell.length_b   1.000
_cell.length_c   1.000
_cell.angle_alpha   90.00
_cell.angle_beta   90.00
_cell.angle_gamma   90.00
#
_symmetry.space_group_name_H-M   'P 1'
#
loop_
_entity.id
_entity.type
_entity.pdbx_description
1 polymer ?
#
loop_
_entity_poly.entity_id
_entity_poly.type
_entity_poly.pdbx_seq_one_letter_code
_entity_poly.pdbx_strand_id
1 'polypeptide(L)'
;MCFLLVHPLWEKVDLVPAGERQSPINIRWRDSVYDPGLQPLTISYDPTTCLHVWNNGYSFLVEFEDSADKSGESQTRGLIWS
;
A
#
# COMPACT_ATOMS: atom_id res chain seq x y z
N MET A 1 6.81 -12.91 -19.44
CA MET A 1 7.23 -13.76 -18.30
C MET A 1 8.25 -12.97 -17.49
N CYS A 2 7.81 -12.21 -16.49
CA CYS A 2 8.69 -11.74 -15.43
C CYS A 2 8.42 -12.66 -14.24
N PHE A 3 9.25 -13.69 -14.07
CA PHE A 3 9.33 -14.37 -12.80
C PHE A 3 9.94 -13.36 -11.82
N LEU A 4 9.16 -12.99 -10.80
CA LEU A 4 9.64 -12.26 -9.64
C LEU A 4 10.72 -13.12 -8.99
N LEU A 5 11.99 -12.79 -9.25
CA LEU A 5 13.10 -13.39 -8.53
C LEU A 5 12.99 -12.84 -7.10
N VAL A 6 12.60 -13.70 -6.15
CA VAL A 6 12.51 -13.35 -4.74
C VAL A 6 13.88 -12.81 -4.32
N HIS A 7 13.91 -11.60 -3.76
CA HIS A 7 15.16 -10.99 -3.35
C HIS A 7 15.85 -11.92 -2.32
N PRO A 8 17.16 -12.20 -2.41
CA PRO A 8 17.85 -13.20 -1.57
C PRO A 8 17.69 -13.01 -0.05
N LEU A 9 17.36 -11.78 0.39
CA LEU A 9 17.05 -11.48 1.79
C LEU A 9 15.73 -12.11 2.26
N TRP A 10 14.78 -12.34 1.36
CA TRP A 10 13.44 -12.86 1.66
C TRP A 10 13.34 -14.39 1.56
N GLU A 11 14.41 -15.07 1.14
CA GLU A 11 14.50 -16.54 1.20
C GLU A 11 14.73 -17.08 2.63
N LYS A 12 15.25 -16.26 3.55
CA LYS A 12 15.75 -16.70 4.87
C LYS A 12 14.98 -16.13 6.06
N VAL A 13 14.05 -15.22 5.84
CA VAL A 13 13.20 -14.67 6.90
C VAL A 13 11.92 -15.52 6.93
N ASP A 14 11.37 -15.80 8.12
CA ASP A 14 10.03 -16.42 8.33
C ASP A 14 8.86 -15.54 7.79
N LEU A 15 9.11 -14.77 6.74
CA LEU A 15 8.09 -14.25 5.83
C LEU A 15 7.47 -15.47 5.18
N VAL A 16 6.13 -15.53 5.07
CA VAL A 16 5.44 -16.63 4.39
C VAL A 16 5.58 -16.40 2.88
N PRO A 17 6.66 -16.84 2.20
CA PRO A 17 6.97 -16.40 0.84
C PRO A 17 6.08 -17.14 -0.18
N ALA A 18 5.38 -18.17 0.30
CA ALA A 18 4.48 -19.05 -0.44
C ALA A 18 3.01 -18.88 0.00
N GLY A 19 2.64 -17.74 0.58
CA GLY A 19 1.24 -17.48 0.94
C GLY A 19 0.35 -17.32 -0.30
N GLU A 20 -0.87 -17.85 -0.26
CA GLU A 20 -1.84 -17.80 -1.38
C GLU A 20 -2.28 -16.36 -1.79
N ARG A 21 -1.85 -15.33 -1.06
CA ARG A 21 -2.27 -13.92 -1.23
C ARG A 21 -1.08 -12.96 -1.32
N GLN A 22 0.05 -13.41 -1.87
CA GLN A 22 1.24 -12.57 -2.06
C GLN A 22 1.06 -11.54 -3.19
N SER A 23 1.63 -10.35 -2.98
CA SER A 23 1.80 -9.30 -4.00
C SER A 23 3.26 -9.24 -4.47
N PRO A 24 3.56 -8.69 -5.66
CA PRO A 24 2.61 -8.17 -6.66
C PRO A 24 1.92 -9.29 -7.45
N ILE A 25 0.69 -9.02 -7.92
CA ILE A 25 -0.04 -9.90 -8.84
C ILE A 25 -0.11 -9.29 -10.24
N ASN A 26 -0.28 -10.15 -11.25
CA ASN A 26 -0.56 -9.72 -12.61
C ASN A 26 -2.06 -9.39 -12.76
N ILE A 27 -2.43 -8.12 -12.68
CA ILE A 27 -3.82 -7.67 -12.85
C ILE A 27 -4.21 -7.82 -14.33
N ARG A 28 -5.12 -8.76 -14.61
CA ARG A 28 -5.71 -8.95 -15.94
C ARG A 28 -7.07 -8.28 -15.96
N TRP A 29 -7.20 -7.21 -16.75
CA TRP A 29 -8.43 -6.40 -16.78
C TRP A 29 -9.70 -7.22 -17.09
N ARG A 30 -9.60 -8.29 -17.89
CA ARG A 30 -10.72 -9.19 -18.22
C ARG A 30 -11.22 -10.02 -17.03
N ASP A 31 -10.34 -10.24 -16.06
CA ASP A 31 -10.62 -11.02 -14.85
C ASP A 31 -11.05 -10.09 -13.70
N SER A 32 -11.02 -8.76 -13.91
CA SER A 32 -11.50 -7.78 -12.94
C SER A 32 -13.02 -7.77 -12.87
N VAL A 33 -13.56 -7.73 -11.65
CA VAL A 33 -15.00 -7.66 -11.39
C VAL A 33 -15.35 -6.23 -11.02
N TYR A 34 -16.31 -5.63 -11.74
CA TYR A 34 -16.85 -4.33 -11.36
C TYR A 34 -17.74 -4.48 -10.14
N ASP A 35 -17.40 -3.77 -9.07
CA ASP A 35 -18.21 -3.68 -7.85
C ASP A 35 -18.86 -2.29 -7.75
N PRO A 36 -20.17 -2.17 -8.03
CA PRO A 36 -20.89 -0.89 -7.95
C PRO A 36 -21.07 -0.38 -6.51
N GLY A 37 -20.79 -1.20 -5.49
CA GLY A 37 -20.83 -0.81 -4.09
C GLY A 37 -19.60 -0.02 -3.62
N LEU A 38 -18.52 -0.02 -4.41
CA LEU A 38 -17.31 0.73 -4.08
C LEU A 38 -17.56 2.23 -4.13
N GLN A 39 -17.26 2.91 -3.03
CA GLN A 39 -17.39 4.36 -2.94
C GLN A 39 -16.18 5.07 -3.58
N PRO A 40 -16.34 6.32 -4.04
CA PRO A 40 -15.22 7.12 -4.50
C PRO A 40 -14.18 7.32 -3.39
N LEU A 41 -12.92 7.06 -3.72
CA LEU A 41 -11.78 7.34 -2.86
C LEU A 41 -11.44 8.84 -2.93
N THR A 42 -11.47 9.53 -1.80
CA THR A 42 -11.01 10.92 -1.63
C THR A 42 -9.76 10.95 -0.80
N ILE A 43 -8.75 11.69 -1.23
CA ILE A 43 -7.45 11.76 -0.56
C ILE A 43 -7.16 13.22 -0.18
N SER A 44 -6.78 13.45 1.07
CA SER A 44 -6.35 14.74 1.60
C SER A 44 -4.97 14.61 2.23
N TYR A 45 -4.00 15.37 1.71
CA TYR A 45 -2.63 15.38 2.22
C TYR A 45 -2.27 16.72 2.85
N ASP A 46 -1.76 16.69 4.08
CA ASP A 46 -1.14 17.85 4.71
C ASP A 46 0.38 17.81 4.47
N PRO A 47 0.93 18.68 3.61
CA PRO A 47 2.36 18.66 3.31
C PRO A 47 3.24 19.03 4.51
N THR A 48 2.68 19.64 5.56
CA THR A 48 3.42 20.01 6.77
C THR A 48 3.74 18.81 7.66
N THR A 49 3.16 17.64 7.37
CA THR A 49 3.44 16.39 8.09
C THR A 49 4.66 15.64 7.56
N CYS A 50 5.30 16.09 6.48
CA CYS A 50 6.53 15.48 5.97
C CYS A 50 7.68 15.61 6.96
N LEU A 51 8.32 14.49 7.31
CA LEU A 51 9.40 14.43 8.29
C LEU A 51 10.78 14.37 7.63
N HIS A 52 11.08 13.28 6.94
CA HIS A 52 12.38 13.07 6.31
C HIS A 52 12.35 12.14 5.11
N VAL A 53 13.35 12.32 4.24
CA VAL A 53 13.64 11.42 3.12
C VAL A 53 14.87 10.60 3.47
N TRP A 54 14.80 9.27 3.31
CA TRP A 54 15.92 8.39 3.63
C TRP A 54 16.10 7.25 2.64
N ASN A 55 17.33 6.77 2.51
CA ASN A 55 17.72 5.66 1.65
C ASN A 55 18.19 4.50 2.53
N ASN A 56 17.51 3.35 2.44
CA ASN A 56 17.81 2.17 3.25
C ASN A 56 18.69 1.12 2.52
N GLY A 57 19.22 1.47 1.35
CA GLY A 57 19.98 0.58 0.46
C GLY A 57 19.14 -0.21 -0.55
N TYR A 58 17.80 -0.15 -0.46
CA TYR A 58 16.85 -0.85 -1.34
C TYR A 58 15.86 0.09 -2.02
N SER A 59 15.41 1.12 -1.31
CA SER A 59 14.50 2.15 -1.81
C SER A 59 14.81 3.50 -1.16
N PHE A 60 14.25 4.57 -1.75
CA PHE A 60 14.10 5.85 -1.08
C PHE A 60 12.70 5.89 -0.44
N LEU A 61 12.62 6.35 0.79
CA LEU A 61 11.39 6.47 1.56
C LEU A 61 11.19 7.94 1.93
N VAL A 62 9.93 8.36 1.93
CA VAL A 62 9.50 9.65 2.48
C VAL A 62 8.58 9.34 3.64
N GLU A 63 8.93 9.86 4.81
CA GLU A 63 8.19 9.62 6.05
C GLU A 63 7.30 10.80 6.38
N PHE A 64 6.09 10.52 6.84
CA PHE A 64 5.09 11.50 7.27
C PHE A 64 4.64 11.17 8.69
N GLU A 65 4.32 12.21 9.46
CA GLU A 65 3.76 12.07 10.81
C GLU A 65 2.33 11.52 10.75
N ASP A 66 2.09 10.35 11.34
CA ASP A 66 0.82 9.60 11.28
C ASP A 66 0.10 9.48 12.64
N SER A 67 0.63 10.07 13.72
CA SER A 67 -0.02 10.01 15.04
C SER A 67 -1.29 10.86 15.19
N ALA A 68 -1.62 11.69 14.19
CA ALA A 68 -2.80 12.55 14.18
C ALA A 68 -3.46 12.61 12.80
N ASP A 69 -4.79 12.79 12.78
CA ASP A 69 -5.61 12.85 11.56
C ASP A 69 -5.47 14.19 10.80
N LYS A 70 -4.25 14.51 10.36
CA LYS A 70 -3.94 15.69 9.53
C LYS A 70 -4.01 15.40 8.03
N SER A 71 -3.80 14.15 7.67
CA SER A 71 -4.03 13.61 6.33
C SER A 71 -5.07 12.49 6.44
N GLY A 72 -5.76 12.17 5.36
CA GLY A 72 -6.83 11.18 5.42
C GLY A 72 -7.27 10.64 4.07
N GLU A 73 -7.70 9.38 4.11
CA GLU A 73 -8.41 8.70 3.03
C GLU A 73 -9.87 8.55 3.44
N SER A 74 -10.80 9.07 2.64
CA SER A 74 -12.22 8.95 2.92
C SER A 74 -12.95 8.34 1.73
N GLN A 75 -13.74 7.30 2.01
CA GLN A 75 -14.85 6.87 1.18
C GLN A 75 -16.06 7.75 1.54
N THR A 76 -16.75 8.32 0.55
CA THR A 76 -17.67 9.47 0.72
C THR A 76 -18.97 9.25 1.53
N ARG A 77 -19.04 8.23 2.40
CA ARG A 77 -19.92 8.19 3.56
C ARG A 77 -19.11 7.72 4.76
N GLY A 78 -18.93 8.65 5.71
CA GLY A 78 -18.15 8.48 6.92
C GLY A 78 -18.47 7.17 7.63
N LEU A 79 -17.46 6.32 7.73
CA LEU A 79 -17.42 5.23 8.68
C LEU A 79 -16.63 5.75 9.88
N ILE A 80 -17.35 5.94 10.98
CA ILE A 80 -16.76 6.03 12.32
C ILE A 80 -16.12 4.65 12.57
N TRP A 81 -14.82 4.62 12.80
CA TRP A 81 -14.17 3.42 13.33
C TRP A 81 -14.69 3.18 14.74
N SER A 82 -15.43 2.09 14.95
CA SER A 82 -15.79 1.56 16.28
C SER A 82 -14.76 0.55 16.75
#